data_AF-V5ID40-F1
#
_entry.id   AF-V5ID40-F1
#
_cell.length_a   1.000
_cell.length_b   1.000
_cell.length_c   1.000
_cell.angle_alpha   90.00
_cell.angle_beta   90.00
_cell.angle_gamma   90.00
#
_symmetry.space_group_name_H-M   'P 1'
#
loop_
_entity.id
_entity.type
_entity.pdbx_description
1 polymer ?
#
loop_
_entity_poly.entity_id
_entity_poly.type
_entity_poly.pdbx_seq_one_letter_code
_entity_poly.pdbx_strand_id
1 'polypeptide(L)'
;MAMSAFPLACLALQCHLGQQHATHMALDQLAGEVLWLRDLTQRLGALVHLDGGSQQQDPLGWLRREIRLHSNLLRLSSDGGVELVEQAELAPGQKKGASTSLRISTRTAQAALPHMMLYHYGNQALQVLAPACMAALALLTSSVPRSQGQVYENFRKLQSLLQREFVFELDKMEESFLEAVYSLRSMNLLSVLGWEPVSAESSGSLRFLASHLAPFLQGLQVVCSYLLEAGHSEVAVPELVKQCQCSAERHLLSGALSDHRVLSLDLLNNSLVCLCSLNAASKEKRKEFVTLVPNPSGVSKTLAQIDFFLDGLAELPTENIDVSRAKL
;
A
#
# COMPACT_ATOMS: atom_id res chain seq x y z
N MET A 1 -18.18 -9.08 -3.45
CA MET A 1 -16.97 -9.50 -4.20
C MET A 1 -16.50 -10.85 -3.66
N ALA A 2 -15.93 -11.75 -4.47
CA ALA A 2 -15.34 -13.01 -4.01
C ALA A 2 -13.89 -13.14 -4.51
N MET A 3 -12.98 -13.67 -3.68
CA MET A 3 -11.56 -13.86 -4.01
C MET A 3 -10.95 -15.08 -3.30
N SER A 4 -9.80 -15.57 -3.75
CA SER A 4 -8.99 -16.54 -3.00
C SER A 4 -8.24 -15.85 -1.86
N ALA A 5 -7.51 -16.63 -1.05
CA ALA A 5 -6.67 -16.08 0.02
C ALA A 5 -5.35 -15.45 -0.47
N PHE A 6 -4.93 -15.73 -1.71
CA PHE A 6 -3.62 -15.30 -2.21
C PHE A 6 -3.42 -13.77 -2.25
N PRO A 7 -4.40 -12.94 -2.64
CA PRO A 7 -4.28 -11.49 -2.52
C PRO A 7 -3.95 -11.03 -1.08
N LEU A 8 -4.57 -11.64 -0.07
CA LEU A 8 -4.30 -11.30 1.34
C LEU A 8 -2.89 -11.76 1.76
N ALA A 9 -2.44 -12.92 1.26
CA ALA A 9 -1.08 -13.40 1.51
C ALA A 9 -0.04 -12.45 0.92
N CYS A 10 -0.31 -11.89 -0.27
CA CYS A 10 0.56 -10.90 -0.88
C CYS A 10 0.64 -9.60 -0.05
N LEU A 11 -0.49 -9.13 0.49
CA LEU A 11 -0.52 -7.95 1.35
C LEU A 11 0.26 -8.15 2.66
N ALA A 12 0.00 -9.25 3.37
CA ALA A 12 0.69 -9.58 4.61
C ALA A 12 2.21 -9.70 4.42
N LEU A 13 2.63 -10.50 3.43
CA LEU A 13 4.05 -10.67 3.11
C LEU A 13 4.71 -9.35 2.71
N GLN A 14 4.03 -8.51 1.93
CA GLN A 14 4.59 -7.22 1.50
C GLN A 14 4.87 -6.27 2.67
N CYS A 15 4.00 -6.21 3.68
CA CYS A 15 4.25 -5.43 4.89
C CYS A 15 5.43 -5.98 5.68
N HIS A 16 5.52 -7.30 5.82
CA HIS A 16 6.63 -7.95 6.53
C HIS A 16 7.99 -7.64 5.90
N LEU A 17 8.09 -7.81 4.58
CA LEU A 17 9.32 -7.54 3.83
C LEU A 17 9.72 -6.05 3.89
N GLY A 18 8.75 -5.14 3.94
CA GLY A 18 8.99 -3.69 4.00
C GLY A 18 9.42 -3.16 5.38
N GLN A 19 8.98 -3.77 6.48
CA GLN A 19 9.21 -3.25 7.84
C GLN A 19 10.50 -3.78 8.49
N GLN A 20 10.95 -4.99 8.13
CA GLN A 20 12.04 -5.65 8.86
C GLN A 20 13.31 -5.89 8.03
N HIS A 21 13.36 -5.43 6.77
CA HIS A 21 14.34 -5.93 5.77
C HIS A 21 14.39 -7.48 5.77
N ALA A 22 13.28 -8.11 6.16
CA ALA A 22 13.16 -9.55 6.21
C ALA A 22 13.17 -10.07 4.78
N THR A 23 13.77 -11.24 4.58
CA THR A 23 13.81 -11.93 3.28
C THR A 23 12.75 -13.01 3.17
N HIS A 24 12.20 -13.45 4.30
CA HIS A 24 11.22 -14.51 4.40
C HIS A 24 10.30 -14.29 5.61
N MET A 25 9.14 -14.93 5.59
CA MET A 25 8.16 -14.92 6.69
C MET A 25 7.79 -16.35 7.06
N ALA A 26 7.67 -16.68 8.34
CA ALA A 26 7.26 -18.03 8.74
C ALA A 26 5.84 -18.35 8.23
N LEU A 27 5.61 -19.57 7.74
CA LEU A 27 4.34 -19.96 7.10
C LEU A 27 3.13 -19.83 8.04
N ASP A 28 3.32 -20.17 9.30
CA ASP A 28 2.31 -20.06 10.36
C ASP A 28 1.99 -18.60 10.71
N GLN A 29 3.02 -17.73 10.74
CA GLN A 29 2.83 -16.29 10.90
C GLN A 29 2.02 -15.71 9.73
N LEU A 30 2.41 -16.02 8.49
CA LEU A 30 1.70 -15.57 7.30
C LEU A 30 0.24 -16.04 7.31
N ALA A 31 0.01 -17.31 7.67
CA ALA A 31 -1.35 -17.84 7.80
C ALA A 31 -2.16 -17.08 8.86
N GLY A 32 -1.55 -16.76 10.00
CA GLY A 32 -2.17 -15.99 11.08
C GLY A 32 -2.62 -14.59 10.65
N GLU A 33 -1.79 -13.89 9.86
CA GLU A 33 -2.10 -12.57 9.31
C GLU A 33 -3.15 -12.64 8.19
N VAL A 34 -3.06 -13.63 7.30
CA VAL A 34 -4.05 -13.84 6.22
C VAL A 34 -5.43 -14.14 6.79
N LEU A 35 -5.53 -14.98 7.83
CA LEU A 35 -6.81 -15.28 8.47
C LEU A 35 -7.40 -14.06 9.17
N TRP A 36 -6.56 -13.20 9.76
CA TRP A 36 -7.01 -11.96 10.38
C TRP A 36 -7.51 -10.95 9.33
N LEU A 37 -6.75 -10.74 8.25
CA LEU A 37 -7.15 -9.91 7.11
C LEU A 37 -8.42 -10.45 6.45
N ARG A 38 -8.58 -11.77 6.39
CA ARG A 38 -9.80 -12.42 5.90
C ARG A 38 -11.02 -12.05 6.73
N ASP A 39 -10.94 -12.11 8.06
CA ASP A 39 -12.08 -11.75 8.92
C ASP A 39 -12.50 -10.29 8.71
N LEU A 40 -11.52 -9.37 8.63
CA LEU A 40 -11.79 -7.97 8.31
C LEU A 40 -12.41 -7.79 6.91
N THR A 41 -11.86 -8.47 5.91
CA THR A 41 -12.37 -8.45 4.52
C THR A 41 -13.81 -8.94 4.43
N GLN A 42 -14.17 -9.96 5.23
CA GLN A 42 -15.54 -10.49 5.31
C GLN A 42 -16.51 -9.52 5.97
N ARG A 43 -16.06 -8.81 7.02
CA ARG A 43 -16.86 -7.75 7.68
C ARG A 43 -17.11 -6.55 6.77
N LEU A 44 -16.21 -6.29 5.81
CA LEU A 44 -16.36 -5.29 4.75
C LEU A 44 -17.16 -5.81 3.54
N GLY A 45 -17.77 -7.00 3.62
CA GLY A 45 -18.72 -7.51 2.63
C GLY A 45 -18.11 -8.31 1.47
N ALA A 46 -16.84 -8.74 1.57
CA ALA A 46 -16.22 -9.60 0.56
C ALA A 46 -16.01 -11.04 1.06
N LEU A 47 -16.27 -12.02 0.19
CA LEU A 47 -16.06 -13.43 0.50
C LEU A 47 -14.63 -13.84 0.14
N VAL A 48 -13.97 -14.54 1.06
CA VAL A 48 -12.62 -15.08 0.86
C VAL A 48 -12.64 -16.60 1.04
N HIS A 49 -12.32 -17.30 -0.05
CA HIS A 49 -12.29 -18.76 -0.10
C HIS A 49 -10.92 -19.29 0.34
N LEU A 50 -10.95 -20.27 1.24
CA LEU A 50 -9.78 -21.04 1.67
C LEU A 50 -9.88 -22.41 1.02
N ASP A 51 -9.12 -22.63 -0.04
CA ASP A 51 -9.19 -23.85 -0.81
C ASP A 51 -7.99 -24.77 -0.49
N GLY A 52 -8.25 -25.96 0.06
CA GLY A 52 -7.24 -27.00 0.26
C GLY A 52 -7.04 -27.43 1.72
N GLY A 53 -6.78 -28.73 1.89
CA GLY A 53 -6.58 -29.39 3.19
C GLY A 53 -7.90 -29.69 3.93
N SER A 54 -7.93 -30.79 4.67
CA SER A 54 -8.93 -30.95 5.74
C SER A 54 -8.40 -30.25 6.98
N GLN A 55 -9.24 -29.45 7.65
CA GLN A 55 -8.87 -28.69 8.86
C GLN A 55 -8.20 -29.57 9.95
N GLN A 56 -8.49 -30.87 9.96
CA GLN A 56 -7.97 -31.82 10.94
C GLN A 56 -6.60 -32.42 10.58
N GLN A 57 -6.22 -32.51 9.30
CA GLN A 57 -4.98 -33.16 8.88
C GLN A 57 -3.93 -32.18 8.33
N ASP A 58 -4.37 -31.08 7.72
CA ASP A 58 -3.46 -30.04 7.21
C ASP A 58 -4.07 -28.64 7.36
N PRO A 59 -3.97 -28.04 8.57
CA PRO A 59 -4.55 -26.72 8.87
C PRO A 59 -4.03 -25.58 7.97
N LEU A 60 -2.81 -25.74 7.42
CA LEU A 60 -2.16 -24.76 6.55
C LEU A 60 -2.15 -25.19 5.07
N GLY A 61 -2.89 -26.25 4.73
CA GLY A 61 -2.89 -26.83 3.39
C GLY A 61 -3.39 -25.88 2.31
N TRP A 62 -4.34 -25.00 2.67
CA TRP A 62 -4.84 -23.95 1.79
C TRP A 62 -3.73 -22.96 1.41
N LEU A 63 -2.90 -22.52 2.35
CA LEU A 63 -1.83 -21.56 2.08
C LEU A 63 -0.70 -22.19 1.26
N ARG A 64 -0.30 -23.43 1.60
CA ARG A 64 0.70 -24.16 0.80
C ARG A 64 0.22 -24.43 -0.63
N ARG A 65 -1.09 -24.60 -0.83
CA ARG A 65 -1.66 -24.70 -2.18
C ARG A 65 -1.51 -23.39 -2.94
N GLU A 66 -1.91 -22.26 -2.35
CA GLU A 66 -1.76 -20.95 -3.01
C GLU A 66 -0.29 -20.67 -3.36
N ILE A 67 0.65 -20.92 -2.45
CA ILE A 67 2.10 -20.75 -2.71
C ILE A 67 2.57 -21.64 -3.87
N ARG A 68 2.12 -22.90 -3.95
CA ARG A 68 2.45 -23.79 -5.07
C ARG A 68 1.86 -23.32 -6.41
N LEU A 69 0.61 -22.83 -6.40
CA LEU A 69 -0.05 -22.29 -7.59
C LEU A 69 0.67 -21.04 -8.11
N HIS A 70 1.25 -20.24 -7.22
CA HIS A 70 1.99 -19.02 -7.52
C HIS A 70 3.50 -19.19 -7.31
N SER A 71 4.03 -20.37 -7.66
CA SER A 71 5.46 -20.74 -7.47
C SER A 71 6.44 -19.92 -8.32
N ASN A 72 5.93 -19.17 -9.28
CA ASN A 72 6.69 -18.17 -10.04
C ASN A 72 6.90 -16.84 -9.30
N LEU A 73 6.32 -16.69 -8.11
CA LEU A 73 6.43 -15.50 -7.28
C LEU A 73 6.88 -15.82 -5.85
N LEU A 74 6.30 -16.88 -5.26
CA LEU A 74 6.59 -17.32 -3.90
C LEU A 74 7.18 -18.72 -3.87
N ARG A 75 8.07 -18.99 -2.93
CA ARG A 75 8.56 -20.35 -2.64
C ARG A 75 8.57 -20.61 -1.15
N LEU A 76 8.52 -21.90 -0.80
CA LEU A 76 8.75 -22.37 0.55
C LEU A 76 10.24 -22.67 0.71
N SER A 77 10.88 -22.03 1.67
CA SER A 77 12.26 -22.31 2.03
C SER A 77 12.34 -23.62 2.83
N SER A 78 13.54 -24.21 2.91
CA SER A 78 13.74 -25.50 3.58
C SER A 78 13.49 -25.48 5.09
N ASP A 79 13.54 -24.29 5.70
CA ASP A 79 13.21 -24.04 7.11
C ASP A 79 11.72 -23.73 7.33
N GLY A 80 10.90 -23.76 6.28
CA GLY A 80 9.44 -23.55 6.36
C GLY A 80 8.99 -22.09 6.28
N GLY A 81 9.89 -21.18 5.91
CA GLY A 81 9.56 -19.80 5.55
C GLY A 81 8.94 -19.67 4.16
N VAL A 82 8.31 -18.53 3.91
CA VAL A 82 7.77 -18.08 2.63
C VAL A 82 8.62 -16.90 2.16
N GLU A 83 9.23 -17.04 0.99
CA GLU A 83 10.14 -16.04 0.42
C GLU A 83 9.73 -15.68 -1.01
N LEU A 84 10.14 -14.49 -1.45
CA LEU A 84 10.02 -14.08 -2.85
C LEU A 84 11.03 -14.84 -3.71
N VAL A 85 10.61 -15.28 -4.88
CA VAL A 85 11.53 -15.88 -5.86
C VAL A 85 12.38 -14.77 -6.48
N GLU A 86 13.71 -14.91 -6.40
CA GLU A 86 14.62 -13.99 -7.06
C GLU A 86 14.55 -14.15 -8.60
N GLN A 87 14.57 -13.02 -9.31
CA GLN A 87 14.51 -13.03 -10.78
C GLN A 87 15.62 -13.83 -11.46
N ALA A 88 16.79 -13.98 -10.83
CA ALA A 88 17.87 -14.80 -11.36
C ALA A 88 17.43 -16.27 -11.55
N GLU A 89 16.46 -16.74 -10.74
CA GLU A 89 15.90 -18.09 -10.80
C GLU A 89 14.72 -18.21 -11.79
N LEU A 90 14.02 -17.10 -12.07
CA LEU A 90 12.83 -17.09 -12.95
C LEU A 90 13.14 -17.14 -14.45
N ALA A 91 14.40 -16.95 -14.85
CA ALA A 91 14.81 -17.02 -16.26
C ALA A 91 16.22 -17.62 -16.44
N PRO A 92 16.39 -18.95 -16.34
CA PRO A 92 17.59 -19.61 -16.84
C PRO A 92 17.59 -19.52 -18.38
N GLY A 93 18.29 -18.54 -18.95
CA GLY A 93 18.62 -18.52 -20.38
C GLY A 93 17.95 -17.45 -21.26
N GLN A 94 17.17 -16.51 -20.74
CA GLN A 94 16.77 -15.35 -21.55
C GLN A 94 17.94 -14.36 -21.67
N LYS A 95 18.48 -14.25 -22.88
CA LYS A 95 19.49 -13.25 -23.25
C LYS A 95 18.99 -11.86 -22.82
N LYS A 96 19.81 -11.14 -22.03
CA LYS A 96 19.63 -9.73 -21.67
C LYS A 96 19.63 -8.88 -22.93
N GLY A 97 18.47 -8.75 -23.58
CA GLY A 97 18.20 -7.62 -24.45
C GLY A 97 18.10 -6.40 -23.54
N ALA A 98 19.05 -5.47 -23.65
CA ALA A 98 18.90 -4.18 -23.00
C ALA A 98 17.62 -3.55 -23.56
N SER A 99 16.56 -3.53 -22.76
CA SER A 99 15.36 -2.78 -23.13
C SER A 99 15.78 -1.32 -23.12
N THR A 100 15.91 -0.73 -24.30
CA THR A 100 16.22 0.69 -24.52
C THR A 100 15.08 1.61 -24.06
N SER A 101 14.00 1.06 -23.50
CA SER A 101 12.81 1.76 -23.01
C SER A 101 12.82 2.10 -21.53
N LEU A 102 13.66 1.44 -20.71
CA LEU A 102 13.71 1.71 -19.26
C LEU A 102 14.67 2.87 -18.98
N ARG A 103 14.17 3.93 -18.32
CA ARG A 103 14.99 5.07 -17.88
C ARG A 103 15.65 4.86 -16.53
N ILE A 104 15.11 3.95 -15.74
CA ILE A 104 15.74 3.50 -14.50
C ILE A 104 16.77 2.41 -14.78
N SER A 105 17.72 2.23 -13.88
CA SER A 105 18.76 1.22 -14.05
C SER A 105 18.16 -0.19 -14.11
N THR A 106 18.76 -1.05 -14.93
CA THR A 106 18.35 -2.47 -15.05
C THR A 106 18.35 -3.16 -13.69
N ARG A 107 19.31 -2.84 -12.81
CA ARG A 107 19.39 -3.42 -11.47
C ARG A 107 18.17 -3.05 -10.62
N THR A 108 17.79 -1.78 -10.60
CA THR A 108 16.59 -1.31 -9.87
C THR A 108 15.33 -1.96 -10.42
N ALA A 109 15.18 -2.01 -11.75
CA ALA A 109 14.02 -2.65 -12.38
C ALA A 109 13.90 -4.14 -12.01
N GLN A 110 15.03 -4.85 -12.00
CA GLN A 110 15.07 -6.28 -11.62
C GLN A 110 14.74 -6.49 -10.14
N ALA A 111 15.26 -5.65 -9.25
CA ALA A 111 14.94 -5.71 -7.82
C ALA A 111 13.47 -5.39 -7.54
N ALA A 112 12.89 -4.43 -8.28
CA ALA A 112 11.51 -4.00 -8.07
C ALA A 112 10.46 -5.04 -8.53
N LEU A 113 10.76 -5.88 -9.54
CA LEU A 113 9.73 -6.68 -10.19
C LEU A 113 8.98 -7.64 -9.24
N PRO A 114 9.63 -8.46 -8.40
CA PRO A 114 8.92 -9.36 -7.49
C PRO A 114 7.98 -8.59 -6.53
N HIS A 115 8.41 -7.42 -6.06
CA HIS A 115 7.58 -6.55 -5.22
C HIS A 115 6.40 -5.95 -5.99
N MET A 116 6.58 -5.60 -7.27
CA MET A 116 5.49 -5.09 -8.12
C MET A 116 4.46 -6.18 -8.39
N MET A 117 4.91 -7.42 -8.57
CA MET A 117 4.01 -8.56 -8.76
C MET A 117 3.20 -8.86 -7.51
N LEU A 118 3.84 -8.89 -6.32
CA LEU A 118 3.12 -9.01 -5.05
C LEU A 118 2.03 -7.95 -4.90
N TYR A 119 2.41 -6.70 -5.18
CA TYR A 119 1.48 -5.58 -5.12
C TYR A 119 0.30 -5.78 -6.09
N HIS A 120 0.57 -6.19 -7.32
CA HIS A 120 -0.45 -6.41 -8.33
C HIS A 120 -1.48 -7.47 -7.89
N TYR A 121 -1.02 -8.59 -7.32
CA TYR A 121 -1.90 -9.62 -6.77
C TYR A 121 -2.65 -9.14 -5.51
N GLY A 122 -1.99 -8.38 -4.64
CA GLY A 122 -2.59 -7.84 -3.42
C GLY A 122 -3.63 -6.75 -3.66
N ASN A 123 -3.56 -6.05 -4.80
CA ASN A 123 -4.39 -4.88 -5.06
C ASN A 123 -5.91 -5.18 -5.04
N GLN A 124 -6.31 -6.40 -5.44
CA GLN A 124 -7.71 -6.81 -5.38
C GLN A 124 -8.25 -6.81 -3.95
N ALA A 125 -7.49 -7.35 -3.00
CA ALA A 125 -7.86 -7.31 -1.59
C ALA A 125 -7.75 -5.90 -1.02
N LEU A 126 -6.71 -5.16 -1.41
CA LEU A 126 -6.48 -3.81 -0.91
C LEU A 126 -7.61 -2.85 -1.30
N GLN A 127 -8.20 -3.00 -2.48
CA GLN A 127 -9.38 -2.23 -2.89
C GLN A 127 -10.57 -2.41 -1.93
N VAL A 128 -10.75 -3.60 -1.35
CA VAL A 128 -11.79 -3.85 -0.34
C VAL A 128 -11.38 -3.29 1.02
N LEU A 129 -10.10 -3.44 1.39
CA LEU A 129 -9.56 -3.02 2.68
C LEU A 129 -9.30 -1.50 2.77
N ALA A 130 -9.25 -0.79 1.64
CA ALA A 130 -8.86 0.62 1.57
C ALA A 130 -9.62 1.52 2.57
N PRO A 131 -10.95 1.41 2.74
CA PRO A 131 -11.67 2.18 3.76
C PRO A 131 -11.17 1.89 5.18
N ALA A 132 -10.91 0.63 5.53
CA ALA A 132 -10.37 0.27 6.84
C ALA A 132 -8.92 0.77 7.04
N CYS A 133 -8.08 0.69 6.01
CA CYS A 133 -6.73 1.24 6.02
C CYS A 133 -6.75 2.78 6.22
N MET A 134 -7.66 3.48 5.54
CA MET A 134 -7.83 4.92 5.67
C MET A 134 -8.36 5.32 7.04
N ALA A 135 -9.35 4.60 7.56
CA ALA A 135 -9.87 4.83 8.90
C ALA A 135 -8.78 4.61 9.95
N ALA A 136 -7.97 3.56 9.81
CA ALA A 136 -6.84 3.29 10.69
C ALA A 136 -5.80 4.43 10.69
N LEU A 137 -5.42 4.93 9.50
CA LEU A 137 -4.48 6.05 9.40
C LEU A 137 -5.06 7.36 9.94
N ALA A 138 -6.35 7.63 9.66
CA ALA A 138 -7.04 8.80 10.19
C ALA A 138 -7.15 8.78 11.71
N LEU A 139 -7.35 7.60 12.31
CA LEU A 139 -7.32 7.40 13.77
C LEU A 139 -5.93 7.71 14.32
N LEU A 140 -4.89 7.09 13.77
CA LEU A 140 -3.51 7.27 14.24
C LEU A 140 -3.05 8.73 14.21
N THR A 141 -3.42 9.47 13.17
CA THR A 141 -3.04 10.88 12.96
C THR A 141 -3.95 11.90 13.65
N SER A 142 -5.08 11.48 14.22
CA SER A 142 -5.96 12.38 14.97
C SER A 142 -5.39 12.68 16.35
N SER A 143 -5.50 13.93 16.79
CA SER A 143 -5.05 14.34 18.13
C SER A 143 -5.89 13.68 19.23
N VAL A 144 -5.25 13.46 20.38
CA VAL A 144 -5.88 12.92 21.58
C VAL A 144 -6.40 14.07 22.46
N PRO A 145 -7.63 14.00 23.02
CA PRO A 145 -8.61 12.93 22.85
C PRO A 145 -9.26 12.96 21.46
N ARG A 146 -9.40 11.78 20.85
CA ARG A 146 -9.92 11.65 19.48
C ARG A 146 -11.43 11.83 19.46
N SER A 147 -11.92 12.59 18.47
CA SER A 147 -13.34 12.74 18.18
C SER A 147 -13.70 12.21 16.80
N GLN A 148 -14.95 11.78 16.62
CA GLN A 148 -15.49 11.35 15.32
C GLN A 148 -15.23 12.38 14.22
N GLY A 149 -15.46 13.66 14.53
CA GLY A 149 -15.29 14.76 13.57
C GLY A 149 -13.86 14.85 13.05
N GLN A 150 -12.86 14.85 13.94
CA GLN A 150 -11.45 14.92 13.54
C GLN A 150 -11.03 13.71 12.70
N VAL A 151 -11.45 12.51 13.11
CA VAL A 151 -11.12 11.27 12.39
C VAL A 151 -11.79 11.28 11.00
N TYR A 152 -13.04 11.71 10.91
CA TYR A 152 -13.74 11.81 9.62
C TYR A 152 -13.13 12.85 8.69
N GLU A 153 -12.71 14.02 9.21
CA GLU A 153 -11.98 15.03 8.45
C GLU A 153 -10.69 14.46 7.85
N ASN A 154 -9.91 13.71 8.63
CA ASN A 154 -8.69 13.06 8.17
C ASN A 154 -8.98 11.94 7.16
N PHE A 155 -10.06 11.17 7.36
CA PHE A 155 -10.51 10.16 6.40
C PHE A 155 -10.85 10.78 5.04
N ARG A 156 -11.60 11.89 5.03
CA ARG A 156 -11.94 12.63 3.79
C ARG A 156 -10.70 13.17 3.09
N LYS A 157 -9.75 13.70 3.84
CA LYS A 157 -8.45 14.13 3.32
C LYS A 157 -7.71 12.99 2.64
N LEU A 158 -7.62 11.82 3.28
CA LEU A 158 -7.01 10.62 2.68
C LEU A 158 -7.74 10.19 1.40
N GLN A 159 -9.08 10.21 1.41
CA GLN A 159 -9.87 9.87 0.23
C GLN A 159 -9.49 10.78 -0.95
N SER A 160 -9.36 12.08 -0.72
CA SER A 160 -9.02 13.05 -1.76
C SER A 160 -7.64 12.82 -2.36
N LEU A 161 -6.67 12.36 -1.55
CA LEU A 161 -5.31 12.02 -2.00
C LEU A 161 -5.28 10.70 -2.80
N LEU A 162 -6.16 9.75 -2.44
CA LEU A 162 -6.15 8.38 -2.96
C LEU A 162 -7.22 8.11 -4.02
N GLN A 163 -8.01 9.11 -4.41
CA GLN A 163 -9.15 8.99 -5.35
C GLN A 163 -8.80 8.48 -6.75
N ARG A 164 -7.51 8.41 -7.11
CA ARG A 164 -7.02 7.85 -8.39
C ARG A 164 -6.46 6.44 -8.25
N GLU A 165 -6.22 5.99 -7.02
CA GLU A 165 -5.65 4.68 -6.70
C GLU A 165 -6.72 3.66 -6.35
N PHE A 166 -7.77 4.11 -5.64
CA PHE A 166 -8.90 3.28 -5.27
C PHE A 166 -10.19 3.81 -5.86
N VAL A 167 -11.11 2.89 -6.11
CA VAL A 167 -12.47 3.21 -6.53
C VAL A 167 -13.31 3.49 -5.29
N PHE A 168 -13.82 4.72 -5.15
CA PHE A 168 -14.71 5.11 -4.07
C PHE A 168 -16.07 5.55 -4.63
N GLU A 169 -17.15 5.24 -3.89
CA GLU A 169 -18.47 5.82 -4.14
C GLU A 169 -18.54 7.20 -3.48
N LEU A 170 -18.50 8.26 -4.30
CA LEU A 170 -18.41 9.66 -3.81
C LEU A 170 -19.58 10.03 -2.89
N ASP A 171 -20.78 9.53 -3.18
CA ASP A 171 -22.01 9.86 -2.44
C ASP A 171 -22.19 9.06 -1.14
N LYS A 172 -21.28 8.11 -0.85
CA LYS A 172 -21.34 7.23 0.33
C LYS A 172 -20.12 7.33 1.23
N MET A 173 -19.40 8.46 1.18
CA MET A 173 -18.15 8.60 1.93
C MET A 173 -18.35 8.47 3.44
N GLU A 174 -19.40 9.08 3.99
CA GLU A 174 -19.71 8.99 5.42
C GLU A 174 -20.12 7.57 5.82
N GLU A 175 -20.96 6.92 5.02
CA GLU A 175 -21.36 5.52 5.22
C GLU A 175 -20.15 4.59 5.21
N SER A 176 -19.29 4.73 4.20
CA SER A 176 -18.04 3.95 4.07
C SER A 176 -17.11 4.17 5.26
N PHE A 177 -17.00 5.40 5.77
CA PHE A 177 -16.25 5.71 6.99
C PHE A 177 -16.84 5.01 8.22
N LEU A 178 -18.15 5.10 8.43
CA LEU A 178 -18.84 4.50 9.57
C LEU A 178 -18.75 2.98 9.55
N GLU A 179 -18.93 2.36 8.37
CA GLU A 179 -18.75 0.92 8.17
C GLU A 179 -17.32 0.48 8.47
N ALA A 180 -16.31 1.19 7.94
CA ALA A 180 -14.91 0.88 8.21
C ALA A 180 -14.59 0.95 9.70
N VAL A 181 -14.98 2.02 10.39
CA VAL A 181 -14.78 2.18 11.85
C VAL A 181 -15.55 1.11 12.63
N TYR A 182 -16.76 0.78 12.21
CA TYR A 182 -17.53 -0.31 12.82
C TYR A 182 -16.82 -1.66 12.67
N SER A 183 -16.29 -1.98 11.49
CA SER A 183 -15.51 -3.19 11.27
C SER A 183 -14.28 -3.24 12.17
N LEU A 184 -13.51 -2.14 12.28
CA LEU A 184 -12.34 -2.05 13.17
C LEU A 184 -12.74 -2.25 14.65
N ARG A 185 -13.86 -1.66 15.09
CA ARG A 185 -14.39 -1.86 16.45
C ARG A 185 -14.85 -3.29 16.68
N SER A 186 -15.46 -3.93 15.69
CA SER A 186 -15.89 -5.34 15.77
C SER A 186 -14.73 -6.33 15.78
N MET A 187 -13.56 -5.90 15.29
CA MET A 187 -12.27 -6.59 15.43
C MET A 187 -11.58 -6.29 16.78
N ASN A 188 -12.28 -5.62 17.70
CA ASN A 188 -11.78 -5.19 19.01
C ASN A 188 -10.54 -4.28 18.93
N LEU A 189 -10.39 -3.48 17.86
CA LEU A 189 -9.25 -2.56 17.74
C LEU A 189 -9.50 -1.21 18.42
N LEU A 190 -10.77 -0.87 18.69
CA LEU A 190 -11.20 0.40 19.26
C LEU A 190 -12.11 0.18 20.46
N SER A 191 -12.02 1.09 21.42
CA SER A 191 -12.93 1.11 22.58
C SER A 191 -14.40 1.17 22.14
N VAL A 192 -15.27 0.47 22.89
CA VAL A 192 -16.70 0.31 22.54
C VAL A 192 -17.40 1.67 22.42
N LEU A 193 -17.11 2.59 23.34
CA LEU A 193 -17.72 3.91 23.41
C LEU A 193 -16.76 5.04 22.99
N GLY A 194 -15.58 4.71 22.47
CA GLY A 194 -14.54 5.68 22.17
C GLY A 194 -13.92 5.52 20.78
N TRP A 195 -12.92 6.38 20.56
CA TRP A 195 -12.11 6.47 19.33
C TRP A 195 -10.66 6.08 19.58
N GLU A 196 -10.35 5.68 20.80
CA GLU A 196 -9.02 5.26 21.22
C GLU A 196 -8.82 3.76 20.98
N PRO A 197 -7.62 3.33 20.57
CA PRO A 197 -7.25 1.93 20.54
C PRO A 197 -7.40 1.28 21.92
N VAL A 198 -7.84 0.02 21.98
CA VAL A 198 -8.02 -0.66 23.29
C VAL A 198 -6.69 -1.07 23.93
N SER A 199 -5.62 -1.22 23.14
CA SER A 199 -4.31 -1.66 23.60
C SER A 199 -3.17 -1.22 22.67
N ALA A 200 -1.93 -1.49 23.07
CA ALA A 200 -0.74 -1.26 22.24
C ALA A 200 -0.74 -2.17 20.99
N GLU A 201 -1.19 -3.42 21.12
CA GLU A 201 -1.32 -4.38 20.02
C GLU A 201 -2.39 -3.93 19.01
N SER A 202 -3.47 -3.34 19.51
CA SER A 202 -4.51 -2.74 18.66
C SER A 202 -3.96 -1.56 17.86
N SER A 203 -3.15 -0.71 18.50
CA SER A 203 -2.42 0.35 17.82
C SER A 203 -1.46 -0.21 16.76
N GLY A 204 -0.79 -1.33 17.06
CA GLY A 204 0.03 -2.08 16.11
C GLY A 204 -0.76 -2.57 14.89
N SER A 205 -1.94 -3.14 15.12
CA SER A 205 -2.83 -3.62 14.06
C SER A 205 -3.36 -2.49 13.18
N LEU A 206 -3.68 -1.32 13.79
CA LEU A 206 -4.03 -0.12 13.03
C LEU A 206 -2.86 0.37 12.18
N ARG A 207 -1.63 0.38 12.72
CA ARG A 207 -0.44 0.75 11.93
C ARG A 207 -0.18 -0.24 10.79
N PHE A 208 -0.35 -1.53 11.03
CA PHE A 208 -0.26 -2.56 9.99
C PHE A 208 -1.23 -2.25 8.84
N LEU A 209 -2.51 -2.02 9.14
CA LEU A 209 -3.50 -1.64 8.11
C LEU A 209 -3.13 -0.33 7.40
N ALA A 210 -2.77 0.70 8.15
CA ALA A 210 -2.42 2.01 7.63
C ALA A 210 -1.16 1.97 6.73
N SER A 211 -0.21 1.07 7.01
CA SER A 211 1.03 0.92 6.25
C SER A 211 0.81 0.51 4.79
N HIS A 212 -0.31 -0.13 4.47
CA HIS A 212 -0.66 -0.44 3.08
C HIS A 212 -0.89 0.83 2.23
N LEU A 213 -1.17 1.99 2.85
CA LEU A 213 -1.36 3.26 2.16
C LEU A 213 -0.05 4.01 1.89
N ALA A 214 1.02 3.70 2.65
CA ALA A 214 2.30 4.39 2.57
C ALA A 214 2.87 4.52 1.14
N PRO A 215 2.85 3.49 0.28
CA PRO A 215 3.47 3.59 -1.05
C PRO A 215 2.74 4.56 -1.98
N PHE A 216 1.42 4.66 -1.83
CA PHE A 216 0.62 5.60 -2.61
C PHE A 216 0.90 7.05 -2.19
N LEU A 217 0.96 7.27 -0.89
CA LEU A 217 1.33 8.56 -0.31
C LEU A 217 2.77 8.95 -0.69
N GLN A 218 3.71 8.02 -0.61
CA GLN A 218 5.11 8.22 -1.04
C GLN A 218 5.23 8.47 -2.54
N GLY A 219 4.46 7.78 -3.39
CA GLY A 219 4.40 8.06 -4.82
C GLY A 219 3.96 9.49 -5.11
N LEU A 220 2.90 9.94 -4.43
CA LEU A 220 2.44 11.33 -4.52
C LEU A 220 3.45 12.33 -3.94
N GLN A 221 4.13 11.98 -2.85
CA GLN A 221 5.21 12.76 -2.25
C GLN A 221 6.36 12.98 -3.25
N VAL A 222 6.83 11.92 -3.92
CA VAL A 222 7.88 11.99 -4.95
C VAL A 222 7.47 12.93 -6.07
N VAL A 223 6.22 12.84 -6.54
CA VAL A 223 5.71 13.73 -7.59
C VAL A 223 5.67 15.18 -7.12
N CYS A 224 5.15 15.46 -5.93
CA CYS A 224 5.11 16.81 -5.37
C CYS A 224 6.51 17.42 -5.21
N SER A 225 7.43 16.68 -4.60
CA SER A 225 8.81 17.13 -4.41
C SER A 225 9.50 17.40 -5.74
N TYR A 226 9.34 16.48 -6.72
CA TYR A 226 9.91 16.67 -8.05
C TYR A 226 9.37 17.95 -8.72
N LEU A 227 8.07 18.23 -8.65
CA LEU A 227 7.47 19.42 -9.24
C LEU A 227 7.92 20.73 -8.57
N LEU A 228 8.19 20.71 -7.26
CA LEU A 228 8.73 21.86 -6.54
C LEU A 228 10.21 22.12 -6.86
N GLU A 229 11.00 21.05 -7.04
CA GLU A 229 12.42 21.13 -7.38
C GLU A 229 12.67 21.50 -8.85
N ALA A 230 11.96 20.84 -9.78
CA ALA A 230 12.14 21.00 -11.21
C ALA A 230 11.52 22.31 -11.76
N GLY A 231 10.61 22.93 -11.00
CA GLY A 231 9.85 24.09 -11.44
C GLY A 231 8.91 23.79 -12.60
N HIS A 232 8.65 24.78 -13.46
CA HIS A 232 7.81 24.57 -14.64
C HIS A 232 8.58 23.83 -15.74
N SER A 233 8.16 22.59 -16.02
CA SER A 233 8.70 21.76 -17.10
C SER A 233 7.72 21.71 -18.28
N GLU A 234 8.13 22.18 -19.46
CA GLU A 234 7.32 22.15 -20.69
C GLU A 234 7.41 20.80 -21.42
N VAL A 235 7.28 19.69 -20.67
CA VAL A 235 7.31 18.34 -21.24
C VAL A 235 5.93 17.71 -21.28
N ALA A 236 5.74 16.77 -22.21
CA ALA A 236 4.52 15.98 -22.26
C ALA A 236 4.34 15.15 -20.98
N VAL A 237 3.11 14.99 -20.52
CA VAL A 237 2.81 14.22 -19.28
C VAL A 237 3.49 12.83 -19.24
N PRO A 238 3.53 12.01 -20.31
CA PRO A 238 4.23 10.72 -20.27
C PRO A 238 5.74 10.83 -20.02
N GLU A 239 6.37 11.90 -20.48
CA GLU A 239 7.78 12.17 -20.21
C GLU A 239 7.98 12.66 -18.78
N LEU A 240 7.07 13.49 -18.26
CA LEU A 240 7.07 13.92 -16.86
C LEU A 240 6.96 12.72 -15.90
N VAL A 241 6.09 11.75 -16.19
CA VAL A 241 5.98 10.50 -15.39
C VAL A 241 7.32 9.77 -15.32
N LYS A 242 8.04 9.64 -16.45
CA LYS A 242 9.36 9.01 -16.49
C LYS A 242 10.40 9.79 -15.69
N GLN A 243 10.34 11.11 -15.71
CA GLN A 243 11.22 11.96 -14.90
C GLN A 243 10.95 11.79 -13.40
N CYS A 244 9.68 11.72 -12.99
CA CYS A 244 9.31 11.37 -11.62
C CYS A 244 9.81 9.96 -11.24
N GLN A 245 9.75 8.99 -12.15
CA GLN A 245 10.27 7.63 -11.92
C GLN A 245 11.79 7.64 -11.68
N CYS A 246 12.55 8.42 -12.45
CA CYS A 246 13.98 8.62 -12.20
C CYS A 246 14.23 9.30 -10.85
N SER A 247 13.34 10.19 -10.40
CA SER A 247 13.41 10.77 -9.06
C SER A 247 13.18 9.72 -7.96
N ALA A 248 12.13 8.90 -8.11
CA ALA A 248 11.86 7.77 -7.23
C ALA A 248 13.07 6.82 -7.13
N GLU A 249 13.70 6.45 -8.26
CA GLU A 249 14.91 5.64 -8.25
C GLU A 249 16.05 6.30 -7.45
N ARG A 250 16.29 7.61 -7.64
CA ARG A 250 17.32 8.32 -6.88
C ARG A 250 17.07 8.24 -5.37
N HIS A 251 15.83 8.39 -4.93
CA HIS A 251 15.47 8.26 -3.51
C HIS A 251 15.61 6.84 -2.97
N LEU A 252 15.31 5.81 -3.78
CA LEU A 252 15.55 4.41 -3.42
C LEU A 252 17.05 4.13 -3.28
N LEU A 253 17.87 4.57 -4.24
CA LEU A 253 19.32 4.36 -4.23
C LEU A 253 20.02 5.12 -3.10
N SER A 254 19.47 6.26 -2.66
CA SER A 254 19.98 7.01 -1.50
C SER A 254 19.46 6.48 -0.16
N GLY A 255 18.55 5.50 -0.15
CA GLY A 255 17.88 4.99 1.05
C GLY A 255 16.86 5.94 1.68
N ALA A 256 16.47 7.01 0.98
CA ALA A 256 15.41 7.92 1.44
C ALA A 256 14.01 7.28 1.32
N LEU A 257 13.88 6.32 0.40
CA LEU A 257 12.72 5.44 0.27
C LEU A 257 13.21 3.98 0.28
N SER A 258 12.36 3.07 0.72
CA SER A 258 12.62 1.62 0.70
C SER A 258 11.62 0.83 -0.14
N ASP A 259 10.44 1.40 -0.43
CA ASP A 259 9.37 0.70 -1.13
C ASP A 259 9.48 0.85 -2.64
N HIS A 260 9.76 -0.24 -3.35
CA HIS A 260 9.90 -0.24 -4.80
C HIS A 260 8.62 0.18 -5.56
N ARG A 261 7.43 0.15 -4.94
CA ARG A 261 6.14 0.49 -5.59
C ARG A 261 6.09 1.92 -6.11
N VAL A 262 6.86 2.81 -5.52
CA VAL A 262 7.02 4.21 -5.97
C VAL A 262 7.59 4.32 -7.38
N LEU A 263 8.14 3.24 -7.95
CA LEU A 263 8.61 3.18 -9.34
C LEU A 263 7.49 2.88 -10.35
N SER A 264 6.28 2.55 -9.91
CA SER A 264 5.17 2.26 -10.83
C SER A 264 4.80 3.50 -11.65
N LEU A 265 4.89 3.38 -12.97
CA LEU A 265 4.49 4.46 -13.89
C LEU A 265 3.00 4.79 -13.76
N ASP A 266 2.16 3.78 -13.47
CA ASP A 266 0.73 3.98 -13.26
C ASP A 266 0.47 4.80 -11.99
N LEU A 267 1.15 4.46 -10.88
CA LEU A 267 1.05 5.21 -9.62
C LEU A 267 1.50 6.67 -9.81
N LEU A 268 2.64 6.89 -10.46
CA LEU A 268 3.18 8.23 -10.70
C LEU A 268 2.26 9.04 -11.63
N ASN A 269 1.70 8.41 -12.66
CA ASN A 269 0.72 9.04 -13.54
C ASN A 269 -0.57 9.38 -12.80
N ASN A 270 -1.11 8.45 -12.02
CA ASN A 270 -2.30 8.68 -11.20
C ASN A 270 -2.08 9.82 -10.21
N SER A 271 -0.89 9.91 -9.61
CA SER A 271 -0.47 10.98 -8.72
C SER A 271 -0.49 12.34 -9.41
N LEU A 272 0.09 12.46 -10.61
CA LEU A 272 0.02 13.69 -11.42
C LEU A 272 -1.42 14.08 -11.75
N VAL A 273 -2.29 13.11 -12.07
CA VAL A 273 -3.71 13.40 -12.34
C VAL A 273 -4.47 13.77 -11.07
N CYS A 274 -4.12 13.19 -9.92
CA CYS A 274 -4.70 13.53 -8.61
C CYS A 274 -4.45 15.00 -8.27
N LEU A 275 -3.25 15.52 -8.55
CA LEU A 275 -2.93 16.94 -8.35
C LEU A 275 -3.86 17.88 -9.14
N CYS A 276 -4.39 17.46 -10.29
CA CYS A 276 -5.40 18.24 -11.00
C CYS A 276 -6.72 18.33 -10.21
N SER A 277 -7.19 17.21 -9.66
CA SER A 277 -8.40 17.18 -8.84
C SER A 277 -8.25 17.97 -7.54
N LEU A 278 -7.02 18.09 -7.02
CA LEU A 278 -6.70 18.88 -5.82
C LEU A 278 -6.42 20.37 -6.10
N ASN A 279 -6.60 20.84 -7.34
CA ASN A 279 -6.23 22.19 -7.79
C ASN A 279 -4.75 22.56 -7.53
N ALA A 280 -3.90 21.55 -7.41
CA ALA A 280 -2.45 21.67 -7.26
C ALA A 280 -1.72 21.69 -8.61
N ALA A 281 -2.39 21.31 -9.70
CA ALA A 281 -1.89 21.44 -11.05
C ALA A 281 -3.04 21.60 -12.06
N SER A 282 -2.77 22.10 -13.26
CA SER A 282 -3.70 22.13 -14.38
C SER A 282 -3.13 21.43 -15.60
N LYS A 283 -4.00 20.85 -16.42
CA LYS A 283 -3.60 20.32 -17.74
C LYS A 283 -3.78 21.41 -18.77
N GLU A 284 -2.74 21.67 -19.55
CA GLU A 284 -2.81 22.60 -20.67
C GLU A 284 -2.53 21.87 -21.97
N LYS A 285 -3.40 22.07 -22.96
CA LYS A 285 -3.20 21.53 -24.30
C LYS A 285 -2.24 22.43 -25.06
N ARG A 286 -1.06 21.92 -25.39
CA ARG A 286 -0.14 22.52 -26.36
C ARG A 286 -0.43 21.94 -27.75
N LYS A 287 0.20 22.51 -28.78
CA LYS A 287 -0.10 22.18 -30.20
C LYS A 287 -0.06 20.67 -30.50
N GLU A 288 0.87 19.93 -29.88
CA GLU A 288 1.05 18.50 -30.15
C GLU A 288 0.92 17.58 -28.92
N PHE A 289 0.92 18.13 -27.71
CA PHE A 289 0.87 17.34 -26.48
C PHE A 289 0.18 18.08 -25.33
N VAL A 290 -0.16 17.36 -24.28
CA VAL A 290 -0.67 17.94 -23.03
C VAL A 290 0.49 18.10 -22.05
N THR A 291 0.61 19.31 -21.49
CA THR A 291 1.54 19.62 -20.40
C THR A 291 0.79 19.69 -19.08
N LEU A 292 1.51 19.46 -17.98
CA LEU A 292 1.03 19.72 -16.64
C LEU A 292 1.66 21.02 -16.13
N VAL A 293 0.84 21.98 -15.71
CA VAL A 293 1.30 23.23 -15.10
C VAL A 293 1.06 23.14 -13.59
N PRO A 294 2.12 23.00 -12.77
CA PRO A 294 1.96 22.94 -11.33
C PRO A 294 1.60 24.32 -10.76
N ASN A 295 0.74 24.35 -9.75
CA ASN A 295 0.52 25.50 -8.88
C ASN A 295 1.40 25.32 -7.64
N PRO A 296 2.53 26.03 -7.48
CA PRO A 296 3.48 25.79 -6.39
C PRO A 296 2.83 25.81 -5.01
N SER A 297 1.91 26.75 -4.77
CA SER A 297 1.20 26.86 -3.49
C SER A 297 0.29 25.65 -3.22
N GLY A 298 -0.37 25.13 -4.26
CA GLY A 298 -1.22 23.95 -4.16
C GLY A 298 -0.42 22.66 -3.98
N VAL A 299 0.71 22.54 -4.69
CA VAL A 299 1.64 21.42 -4.54
C VAL A 299 2.24 21.39 -3.14
N SER A 300 2.74 22.52 -2.61
CA SER A 300 3.29 22.58 -1.24
C SER A 300 2.26 22.25 -0.17
N LYS A 301 1.00 22.71 -0.31
CA LYS A 301 -0.09 22.33 0.61
C LYS A 301 -0.38 20.84 0.56
N THR A 302 -0.42 20.26 -0.64
CA THR A 302 -0.64 18.83 -0.84
C THR A 302 0.49 18.01 -0.24
N LEU A 303 1.75 18.43 -0.44
CA LEU A 303 2.93 17.81 0.15
C LEU A 303 2.87 17.83 1.68
N ALA A 304 2.59 18.97 2.30
CA ALA A 304 2.45 19.08 3.76
C ALA A 304 1.35 18.17 4.32
N GLN A 305 0.25 17.99 3.58
CA GLN A 305 -0.82 17.06 3.95
C GLN A 305 -0.37 15.60 3.87
N ILE A 306 0.43 15.23 2.86
CA ILE A 306 1.00 13.89 2.71
C ILE A 306 1.99 13.62 3.85
N ASP A 307 2.89 14.57 4.13
CA ASP A 307 3.89 14.45 5.20
C ASP A 307 3.21 14.26 6.55
N PHE A 308 2.14 15.01 6.85
CA PHE A 308 1.32 14.82 8.05
C PHE A 308 0.83 13.37 8.24
N PHE A 309 0.41 12.71 7.15
CA PHE A 309 -0.04 11.32 7.23
C PHE A 309 1.12 10.31 7.31
N LEU A 310 2.22 10.56 6.61
CA LEU A 310 3.40 9.70 6.67
C LEU A 310 4.09 9.76 8.03
N ASP A 311 4.15 10.94 8.66
CA ASP A 311 4.71 11.12 10.00
C ASP A 311 3.92 10.32 11.05
N GLY A 312 2.59 10.29 10.93
CA GLY A 312 1.72 9.47 11.80
C GLY A 312 1.92 7.96 11.66
N LEU A 313 2.54 7.49 10.56
CA LEU A 313 2.96 6.09 10.41
C LEU A 313 4.32 5.82 11.07
N ALA A 314 5.20 6.83 11.17
CA ALA A 314 6.57 6.70 11.66
C ALA A 314 6.67 6.60 13.19
N GLU A 315 5.64 7.00 13.94
CA GLU A 315 5.59 6.86 15.41
C GLU A 315 5.50 5.39 15.86
N LEU A 316 6.66 4.72 15.89
CA LEU A 316 6.87 3.37 16.44
C LEU A 316 7.51 3.44 17.84
N PRO A 317 6.96 2.72 18.83
CA PRO A 317 7.78 2.05 19.83
C PRO A 317 8.36 0.79 19.17
N THR A 318 9.68 0.66 19.21
CA THR A 318 10.46 -0.50 18.74
C THR A 318 10.32 -1.70 19.69
N GLU A 319 9.13 -2.28 19.80
CA GLU A 319 8.96 -3.58 20.45
C GLU A 319 8.19 -4.52 19.51
N ASN A 320 8.65 -5.78 19.43
CA ASN A 320 8.11 -6.84 18.58
C ASN A 320 6.58 -6.95 18.74
N ILE A 321 5.83 -6.38 17.79
CA ILE A 321 4.38 -6.57 17.72
C ILE A 321 4.13 -7.91 17.06
N ASP A 322 4.03 -8.93 17.91
CA ASP A 322 3.47 -10.22 17.52
C ASP A 322 1.95 -10.03 17.33
N VAL A 323 1.52 -9.79 16.08
CA VAL A 323 0.12 -9.64 15.68
C VAL A 323 -0.72 -10.87 16.08
N SER A 324 -0.07 -12.02 16.33
CA SER A 324 -0.75 -13.23 16.79
C SER A 324 -1.18 -13.19 18.27
N ARG A 325 -0.64 -12.27 19.07
CA ARG A 325 -0.96 -12.14 20.51
C ARG A 325 -2.12 -11.20 20.84
N ALA A 326 -2.65 -10.44 19.87
CA ALA A 326 -3.91 -9.71 20.01
C ALA A 326 -5.14 -10.64 20.08
N LYS A 327 -4.93 -11.96 20.24
CA LYS A 327 -5.92 -13.02 20.09
C LYS A 327 -6.21 -13.69 21.44
N LEU A 328 -6.80 -12.95 22.37
CA LEU A 328 -7.62 -13.48 23.47
C LEU A 328 -8.79 -12.52 23.73
#